data_AF-A0A933RFU7-F1
#
_entry.id   AF-A0A933RFU7-F1
#
_cell.length_a   1.000
_cell.length_b   1.000
_cell.length_c   1.000
_cell.angle_alpha   90.00
_cell.angle_beta   90.00
_cell.angle_gamma   90.00
#
_symmetry.space_group_name_H-M   'P 1'
#
loop_
_entity.id
_entity.type
_entity.pdbx_description
1 polymer ?
#
loop_
_entity_poly.entity_id
_entity_poly.type
_entity_poly.pdbx_seq_one_letter_code
_entity_poly.pdbx_strand_id
1 'polypeptide(L)'
;MTRKSITTNPAIVTCDVCGRTLLRGEQSDVFLHQGARKDVCELCTQRAVHEGWIREGLDDVLTRGRDRSRKRAGSLLGRLRARRAEQAAPEPEYLAPPPEPAYDAPPPEPVEAYEPEPAYAPPPPPPEPVPEPAPARSREPDVPLYEHRSVRGVPTNAELKVARALEVFNGSSHTRTVSGVARSLGAPIVSARPSATEGSVVEIVVAWELSWYRFEVDLGNEAAGVRVAAQGMELDELEPAEQTPNAAADDGGRLHPAASLA
;
A
#
# COMPACT_ATOMS: atom_id res chain seq x y z
N MET A 1 -19.26 43.90 -4.56
CA MET A 1 -19.02 42.62 -5.25
C MET A 1 -17.63 42.13 -4.89
N THR A 2 -17.53 41.15 -4.00
CA THR A 2 -16.26 40.63 -3.49
C THR A 2 -15.63 39.71 -4.54
N ARG A 3 -14.49 40.10 -5.12
CA ARG A 3 -13.76 39.25 -6.07
C ARG A 3 -13.23 38.02 -5.32
N LYS A 4 -13.71 36.84 -5.68
CA LYS A 4 -13.11 35.56 -5.24
C LYS A 4 -11.72 35.46 -5.88
N SER A 5 -10.68 35.38 -5.05
CA SER A 5 -9.31 35.13 -5.50
C SER A 5 -9.21 33.72 -6.07
N ILE A 6 -8.79 33.59 -7.32
CA ILE A 6 -8.49 32.30 -7.94
C ILE A 6 -7.01 32.03 -7.69
N THR A 7 -6.71 31.37 -6.58
CA THR A 7 -5.37 30.83 -6.32
C THR A 7 -5.11 29.71 -7.31
N THR A 8 -4.13 29.90 -8.19
CA THR A 8 -3.91 29.04 -9.38
C THR A 8 -2.89 27.93 -9.15
N ASN A 9 -2.41 27.74 -7.91
CA ASN A 9 -1.46 26.68 -7.57
C ASN A 9 -2.06 25.74 -6.51
N PRO A 10 -2.77 24.66 -6.90
CA PRO A 10 -3.14 23.63 -5.95
C PRO A 10 -1.88 22.89 -5.47
N ALA A 11 -1.83 22.55 -4.19
CA ALA A 11 -0.75 21.73 -3.65
C ALA A 11 -0.73 20.37 -4.40
N ILE A 12 0.46 19.94 -4.80
CA ILE A 12 0.68 18.65 -5.44
C ILE A 12 0.52 17.57 -4.37
N VAL A 13 -0.51 16.75 -4.47
CA VAL A 13 -0.79 15.65 -3.52
C VAL A 13 -0.36 14.33 -4.14
N THR A 14 0.40 13.51 -3.41
CA THR A 14 0.85 12.17 -3.85
C THR A 14 0.22 11.09 -3.00
N CYS A 15 -0.31 10.04 -3.63
CA CYS A 15 -0.90 8.92 -2.91
C CYS A 15 0.16 8.09 -2.18
N ASP A 16 0.02 7.92 -0.87
CA ASP A 16 0.94 7.13 -0.04
C ASP A 16 0.88 5.61 -0.31
N VAL A 17 -0.13 5.11 -1.01
CA VAL A 17 -0.28 3.68 -1.34
C VAL A 17 0.37 3.32 -2.68
N CYS A 18 0.14 4.14 -3.73
CA CYS A 18 0.63 3.86 -5.09
C CYS A 18 1.69 4.82 -5.61
N GLY A 19 2.00 5.90 -4.87
CA GLY A 19 2.99 6.90 -5.25
C GLY A 19 2.59 7.85 -6.38
N ARG A 20 1.39 7.69 -6.96
CA ARG A 20 0.92 8.57 -8.04
C ARG A 20 0.56 9.96 -7.51
N THR A 21 0.87 10.98 -8.30
CA THR A 21 0.41 12.35 -8.06
C THR A 21 -1.05 12.49 -8.48
N LEU A 22 -1.91 13.03 -7.62
CA LEU A 22 -3.32 13.25 -7.91
C LEU A 22 -3.48 14.34 -8.97
N LEU A 23 -4.33 14.06 -9.96
CA LEU A 23 -4.64 15.03 -11.01
C LEU A 23 -5.59 16.12 -10.51
N ARG A 24 -5.66 17.22 -11.25
CA ARG A 24 -6.55 18.34 -10.92
C ARG A 24 -8.01 17.87 -10.96
N GLY A 25 -8.64 17.78 -9.78
CA GLY A 25 -10.03 17.34 -9.62
C GLY A 25 -10.20 15.91 -9.10
N GLU A 26 -9.12 15.14 -8.97
CA GLU A 26 -9.11 13.86 -8.25
C GLU A 26 -9.15 14.13 -6.74
N GLN A 27 -10.02 13.43 -6.00
CA GLN A 27 -10.13 13.62 -4.54
C GLN A 27 -9.14 12.70 -3.81
N SER A 28 -8.53 13.22 -2.74
CA SER A 28 -7.77 12.41 -1.78
C SER A 28 -8.63 12.14 -0.54
N ASP A 29 -8.61 10.90 -0.09
CA ASP A 29 -9.07 10.48 1.22
C ASP A 29 -7.89 10.47 2.22
N VAL A 30 -8.12 10.96 3.44
CA VAL A 30 -7.09 10.95 4.50
C VAL A 30 -7.22 9.71 5.36
N PHE A 31 -6.12 8.99 5.52
CA PHE A 31 -5.98 7.79 6.35
C PHE A 31 -4.91 7.97 7.42
N LEU A 32 -5.03 7.19 8.49
CA LEU A 32 -4.02 7.04 9.54
C LEU A 32 -3.35 5.68 9.41
N HIS A 33 -2.03 5.70 9.30
CA HIS A 33 -1.20 4.51 9.36
C HIS A 33 0.02 4.77 10.23
N GLN A 34 0.28 3.90 11.21
CA GLN A 34 1.39 4.04 12.16
C GLN A 34 1.42 5.41 12.88
N GLY A 35 0.25 6.00 13.12
CA GLY A 35 0.12 7.32 13.76
C GLY A 35 0.41 8.52 12.86
N ALA A 36 0.71 8.30 11.57
CA ALA A 36 0.89 9.36 10.58
C ALA A 36 -0.33 9.48 9.67
N ARG A 37 -0.66 10.72 9.29
CA ARG A 37 -1.66 11.01 8.24
C ARG A 37 -1.09 10.70 6.86
N LYS A 38 -1.93 10.13 6.02
CA LYS A 38 -1.61 9.60 4.70
C LYS A 38 -2.70 9.97 3.72
N ASP A 39 -2.31 10.49 2.56
CA ASP A 39 -3.23 10.84 1.49
C ASP A 39 -3.37 9.65 0.53
N VAL A 40 -4.61 9.23 0.28
CA VAL A 40 -4.91 8.06 -0.56
C VAL A 40 -5.85 8.48 -1.68
N CYS A 41 -5.50 8.16 -2.93
CA CYS A 41 -6.41 8.43 -4.05
C CYS A 41 -7.60 7.47 -4.03
N GLU A 42 -8.70 7.86 -4.67
CA GLU A 42 -9.96 7.09 -4.70
C GLU A 42 -9.79 5.62 -5.12
N LEU A 43 -8.81 5.34 -5.99
CA LEU A 43 -8.54 3.99 -6.49
C LEU A 43 -7.80 3.11 -5.48
N CYS A 44 -7.07 3.69 -4.53
CA CYS A 44 -6.28 2.97 -3.53
C CYS A 44 -6.99 2.85 -2.17
N THR A 45 -8.17 3.42 -2.05
CA THR A 45 -8.99 3.40 -0.84
C THR A 45 -9.27 1.99 -0.32
N GLN A 46 -9.67 1.05 -1.17
CA GLN A 46 -9.92 -0.35 -0.76
C GLN A 46 -8.64 -1.06 -0.30
N ARG A 47 -7.51 -0.75 -0.95
CA ARG A 47 -6.21 -1.31 -0.59
C ARG A 47 -5.73 -0.79 0.77
N ALA A 48 -5.87 0.51 1.04
CA ALA A 48 -5.54 1.10 2.34
C ALA A 48 -6.36 0.45 3.48
N VAL A 49 -7.65 0.20 3.26
CA VAL A 49 -8.49 -0.50 4.25
C VAL A 49 -8.03 -1.94 4.47
N HIS A 50 -7.67 -2.67 3.41
CA HIS A 50 -7.17 -4.04 3.54
C HIS A 50 -5.81 -4.12 4.25
N GLU A 51 -4.98 -3.08 4.13
CA GLU A 51 -3.73 -2.92 4.88
C GLU A 51 -3.96 -2.44 6.33
N GLY A 52 -5.23 -2.29 6.74
CA GLY A 52 -5.61 -1.90 8.10
C GLY A 52 -5.47 -0.41 8.40
N TRP A 53 -5.42 0.45 7.39
CA TRP A 53 -5.36 1.89 7.59
C TRP A 53 -6.73 2.41 8.03
N ILE A 54 -6.74 3.37 8.95
CA ILE A 54 -7.97 3.92 9.52
C ILE A 54 -8.33 5.21 8.77
N ARG A 55 -9.53 5.29 8.17
CA ARG A 55 -9.95 6.52 7.47
C ARG A 55 -10.33 7.61 8.47
N GLU A 56 -9.70 8.78 8.39
CA GLU A 56 -10.12 9.95 9.18
C GLU A 56 -11.54 10.36 8.75
N GLY A 57 -12.50 10.30 9.68
CA GLY A 57 -13.89 10.75 9.46
C GLY A 57 -14.97 9.67 9.51
N LEU A 58 -14.64 8.37 9.57
CA LEU A 58 -15.64 7.29 9.70
C LEU A 58 -15.80 6.76 11.15
N ASP A 59 -14.78 6.91 12.00
CA ASP A 59 -14.81 6.42 13.40
C ASP A 59 -15.43 7.37 14.43
N ASP A 60 -15.74 8.61 14.03
CA ASP A 60 -16.28 9.62 14.95
C ASP A 60 -17.77 9.37 15.30
N VAL A 61 -18.42 8.45 14.59
CA VAL A 61 -19.81 8.02 14.81
C VAL A 61 -19.88 6.78 15.71
N LEU A 62 -18.94 5.84 15.59
CA LEU A 62 -18.97 4.60 16.39
C LEU A 62 -18.42 4.80 17.81
N THR A 63 -17.53 5.77 18.01
CA THR A 63 -16.90 6.02 19.33
C THR A 63 -17.74 6.94 20.23
N ARG A 64 -18.64 7.77 19.68
CA ARG A 64 -19.52 8.66 20.48
C ARG A 64 -20.86 8.03 20.91
N GLY A 65 -21.19 6.84 20.40
CA GLY A 65 -22.44 6.12 20.71
C GLY A 65 -22.41 5.33 22.02
N ARG A 66 -21.23 4.99 22.55
CA ARG A 66 -21.11 4.07 23.70
C ARG A 66 -21.01 4.77 25.06
N ASP A 67 -20.63 6.04 25.10
CA ASP A 67 -20.41 6.78 26.36
C ASP A 67 -21.58 7.65 26.86
N ARG A 68 -22.68 7.76 26.12
CA ARG A 68 -23.87 8.50 26.60
C ARG A 68 -24.91 7.64 27.33
N SER A 69 -24.69 6.33 27.46
CA SER A 69 -25.65 5.41 28.11
C SER A 69 -25.45 5.26 29.63
N ARG A 70 -24.31 5.71 30.20
CA ARG A 70 -24.09 5.69 31.65
C ARG A 70 -23.85 7.09 32.20
N LYS A 71 -24.94 7.81 32.43
CA LYS A 71 -25.15 8.84 33.47
C LYS A 71 -26.06 9.95 32.94
N ARG A 72 -27.37 9.74 33.10
CA ARG A 72 -28.26 10.72 33.74
C ARG A 72 -29.59 10.05 34.06
N ALA A 73 -29.70 9.67 35.33
CA ALA A 73 -30.95 9.42 36.00
C ALA A 73 -31.77 10.73 36.07
N GLY A 74 -33.10 10.58 35.99
CA GLY A 74 -34.05 11.61 36.42
C GLY A 74 -35.10 11.99 35.39
N SER A 75 -36.14 11.15 35.21
CA SER A 75 -37.45 11.65 34.77
C SER A 75 -38.57 10.80 35.36
N LEU A 76 -39.46 11.44 36.11
CA LEU A 76 -40.42 10.89 37.06
C LEU A 76 -41.69 10.27 36.42
N LEU A 77 -41.63 9.78 35.17
CA LEU A 77 -42.80 9.25 34.45
C LEU A 77 -42.79 7.73 34.20
N GLY A 78 -41.84 6.99 34.74
CA GLY A 78 -41.76 5.52 34.60
C GLY A 78 -42.65 4.70 35.54
N ARG A 79 -43.37 5.32 36.48
CA ARG A 79 -44.06 4.61 37.59
C ARG A 79 -45.49 4.14 37.33
N LEU A 80 -46.02 4.22 36.11
CA LEU A 80 -47.41 3.81 35.81
C LEU A 80 -47.57 2.65 34.82
N ARG A 81 -46.48 1.95 34.42
CA ARG A 81 -46.60 0.74 33.58
C ARG A 81 -46.26 -0.58 34.28
N ALA A 82 -45.92 -0.56 35.57
CA ALA A 82 -45.53 -1.76 36.33
C ALA A 82 -46.69 -2.44 37.09
N ARG A 83 -47.95 -2.33 36.65
CA ARG A 83 -49.09 -2.97 37.34
C ARG A 83 -50.12 -3.70 36.44
N ARG A 84 -49.78 -4.04 35.20
CA ARG A 84 -50.74 -4.72 34.30
C ARG A 84 -50.17 -5.86 33.45
N ALA A 85 -49.18 -6.59 33.96
CA ALA A 85 -48.72 -7.82 33.31
C ALA A 85 -48.51 -8.92 34.35
N GLU A 86 -49.58 -9.23 35.08
CA GLU A 86 -49.68 -10.43 35.91
C GLU A 86 -50.95 -11.16 35.48
N GLN A 87 -50.80 -12.11 34.53
CA GLN A 87 -51.74 -13.20 34.30
C GLN A 87 -51.18 -14.23 33.28
N ALA A 88 -50.84 -15.41 33.83
CA ALA A 88 -51.02 -16.78 33.31
C ALA A 88 -50.06 -17.40 32.23
N ALA A 89 -49.07 -18.16 32.74
CA ALA A 89 -48.70 -19.60 32.54
C ALA A 89 -48.73 -20.31 31.15
N PRO A 90 -48.02 -21.47 30.95
CA PRO A 90 -46.80 -22.02 31.59
C PRO A 90 -45.66 -22.35 30.57
N GLU A 91 -44.40 -22.43 31.02
CA GLU A 91 -43.25 -22.93 30.24
C GLU A 91 -42.60 -24.16 30.93
N PRO A 92 -41.95 -25.07 30.17
CA PRO A 92 -41.58 -26.39 30.64
C PRO A 92 -40.37 -26.41 31.57
N GLU A 93 -40.38 -27.43 32.42
CA GLU A 93 -39.39 -27.78 33.44
C GLU A 93 -38.00 -28.05 32.82
N TYR A 94 -37.06 -27.12 33.00
CA TYR A 94 -35.64 -27.36 32.79
C TYR A 94 -34.98 -27.52 34.15
N LEU A 95 -34.33 -28.67 34.36
CA LEU A 95 -33.55 -28.98 35.55
C LEU A 95 -32.48 -27.89 35.78
N ALA A 96 -32.46 -27.33 36.99
CA ALA A 96 -31.43 -26.41 37.42
C ALA A 96 -30.06 -27.12 37.43
N PRO A 97 -28.98 -26.50 36.89
CA PRO A 97 -27.65 -27.05 37.03
C PRO A 97 -27.22 -27.07 38.50
N PRO A 98 -26.39 -28.04 38.93
CA PRO A 98 -25.92 -28.11 40.31
C PRO A 98 -25.05 -26.89 40.67
N PRO A 99 -25.02 -26.48 41.94
CA PRO A 99 -24.24 -25.32 42.38
C PRO A 99 -22.74 -25.60 42.24
N GLU A 100 -22.01 -24.62 41.70
CA GLU A 100 -20.55 -24.67 41.61
C GLU A 100 -19.92 -24.60 43.02
N PRO A 101 -18.77 -25.28 43.24
CA PRO A 101 -18.09 -25.22 44.52
C PRO A 101 -17.54 -23.80 44.76
N ALA A 102 -17.79 -23.28 45.96
CA ALA A 102 -17.26 -22.01 46.43
C ALA A 102 -15.73 -22.06 46.49
N TYR A 103 -15.07 -21.40 45.56
CA TYR A 103 -13.65 -21.09 45.61
C TYR A 103 -13.45 -19.95 46.63
N ASP A 104 -12.68 -20.23 47.68
CA ASP A 104 -12.26 -19.22 48.64
C ASP A 104 -11.23 -18.32 47.93
N ALA A 105 -11.62 -17.07 47.67
CA ALA A 105 -10.77 -16.12 46.97
C ALA A 105 -9.58 -15.76 47.88
N PRO A 106 -8.33 -15.86 47.42
CA PRO A 106 -7.19 -15.42 48.21
C PRO A 106 -7.30 -13.92 48.54
N PRO A 107 -6.81 -13.47 49.71
CA PRO A 107 -6.85 -12.06 50.07
C PRO A 107 -6.11 -11.22 49.03
N PRO A 108 -6.58 -10.01 48.71
CA PRO A 108 -5.86 -9.13 47.81
C PRO A 108 -4.51 -8.76 48.42
N GLU A 109 -3.44 -8.91 47.65
CA GLU A 109 -2.12 -8.39 48.03
C GLU A 109 -2.17 -6.86 48.11
N PRO A 110 -1.42 -6.24 49.05
CA PRO A 110 -1.40 -4.80 49.20
C PRO A 110 -0.83 -4.16 47.93
N VAL A 111 -1.67 -3.38 47.24
CA VAL A 111 -1.24 -2.51 46.16
C VAL A 111 -0.42 -1.36 46.76
N GLU A 112 0.86 -1.26 46.40
CA GLU A 112 1.66 -0.07 46.69
C GLU A 112 0.94 1.15 46.10
N ALA A 113 0.82 2.20 46.92
CA ALA A 113 0.25 3.46 46.49
C ALA A 113 1.13 4.05 45.39
N TYR A 114 0.62 4.05 44.15
CA TYR A 114 1.27 4.72 43.03
C TYR A 114 1.26 6.22 43.32
N GLU A 115 2.44 6.80 43.58
CA GLU A 115 2.59 8.25 43.61
C GLU A 115 2.22 8.80 42.24
N PRO A 116 1.39 9.86 42.15
CA PRO A 116 1.03 10.43 40.87
C PRO A 116 2.29 10.98 40.20
N GLU A 117 2.58 10.53 38.97
CA GLU A 117 3.63 11.12 38.15
C GLU A 117 3.38 12.63 37.99
N PRO A 118 4.44 13.45 37.99
CA PRO A 118 4.29 14.89 37.80
C PRO A 118 3.61 15.17 36.46
N ALA A 119 2.63 16.06 36.51
CA ALA A 119 1.91 16.52 35.33
C ALA A 119 2.90 17.01 34.26
N TYR A 120 2.95 16.32 33.13
CA TYR A 120 3.75 16.73 31.98
C TYR A 120 3.25 18.10 31.51
N ALA A 121 4.05 19.14 31.73
CA ALA A 121 3.85 20.42 31.08
C ALA A 121 4.17 20.23 29.59
N PRO A 122 3.24 20.52 28.67
CA PRO A 122 3.58 20.49 27.25
C PRO A 122 4.75 21.45 26.99
N PRO A 123 5.73 21.06 26.15
CA PRO A 123 6.80 21.97 25.79
C PRO A 123 6.21 23.24 25.17
N PRO A 124 6.85 24.40 25.35
CA PRO A 124 6.40 25.63 24.72
C PRO A 124 6.31 25.42 23.20
N PRO A 125 5.36 26.08 22.52
CA PRO A 125 5.30 26.04 21.07
C PRO A 125 6.67 26.47 20.51
N PRO A 126 7.15 25.82 19.43
CA PRO A 126 8.38 26.25 18.79
C PRO A 126 8.27 27.75 18.46
N PRO A 127 9.39 28.51 18.55
CA PRO A 127 9.36 29.92 18.18
C PRO A 127 8.79 30.06 16.76
N GLU A 128 7.93 31.06 16.56
CA GLU A 128 7.51 31.42 15.20
C GLU A 128 8.76 31.58 14.33
N PRO A 129 8.80 30.98 13.13
CA PRO A 129 9.96 31.12 12.27
C PRO A 129 10.18 32.60 12.01
N VAL A 130 11.29 33.12 12.51
CA VAL A 130 11.80 34.43 12.10
C VAL A 130 11.89 34.36 10.58
N PRO A 131 11.32 35.32 9.82
CA PRO A 131 11.48 35.31 8.37
C PRO A 131 12.98 35.36 8.09
N GLU A 132 13.53 34.25 7.60
CA GLU A 132 14.87 34.24 7.03
C GLU A 132 14.95 35.38 6.01
N PRO A 133 16.07 36.12 5.95
CA PRO A 133 16.26 37.06 4.86
C PRO A 133 16.05 36.29 3.57
N ALA A 134 15.08 36.76 2.76
CA ALA A 134 14.72 36.12 1.51
C ALA A 134 16.00 35.69 0.80
N PRO A 135 16.13 34.42 0.39
CA PRO A 135 17.36 33.94 -0.22
C PRO A 135 17.70 34.91 -1.33
N ALA A 136 18.90 35.52 -1.25
CA ALA A 136 19.44 36.30 -2.35
C ALA A 136 19.26 35.41 -3.56
N ARG A 137 18.39 35.85 -4.50
CA ARG A 137 17.89 35.04 -5.62
C ARG A 137 19.08 34.33 -6.22
N SER A 138 19.26 33.08 -5.78
CA SER A 138 20.32 32.25 -6.28
C SER A 138 19.88 32.07 -7.70
N ARG A 139 20.67 32.62 -8.62
CA ARG A 139 20.45 32.51 -10.06
C ARG A 139 20.12 31.04 -10.27
N GLU A 140 18.85 30.74 -10.54
CA GLU A 140 18.43 29.37 -10.79
C GLU A 140 19.42 28.84 -11.83
N PRO A 141 20.11 27.72 -11.57
CA PRO A 141 20.94 27.14 -12.61
C PRO A 141 20.01 27.00 -13.82
N ASP A 142 20.43 27.63 -14.92
CA ASP A 142 19.71 27.69 -16.18
C ASP A 142 19.37 26.24 -16.55
N VAL A 143 18.18 25.78 -16.18
CA VAL A 143 17.73 24.42 -16.47
C VAL A 143 17.63 24.44 -17.98
N PRO A 144 18.50 23.73 -18.72
CA PRO A 144 18.40 23.77 -20.16
C PRO A 144 17.01 23.24 -20.50
N LEU A 145 16.13 24.12 -20.99
CA LEU A 145 14.81 23.78 -21.51
C LEU A 145 14.89 22.81 -22.71
N TYR A 146 16.11 22.47 -23.12
CA TYR A 146 16.41 21.26 -23.86
C TYR A 146 16.73 20.14 -22.87
N GLU A 147 15.66 19.53 -22.37
CA GLU A 147 15.71 18.15 -21.91
C GLU A 147 16.38 17.36 -23.02
N HIS A 148 17.61 16.96 -22.73
CA HIS A 148 18.49 16.28 -23.67
C HIS A 148 17.81 14.94 -23.97
N ARG A 149 16.97 14.94 -25.01
CA ARG A 149 16.53 13.78 -25.79
C ARG A 149 17.77 13.10 -26.34
N SER A 150 18.50 12.51 -25.41
CA SER A 150 19.65 11.68 -25.62
C SER A 150 19.05 10.39 -26.14
N VAL A 151 18.83 10.35 -27.46
CA VAL A 151 18.42 9.14 -28.14
C VAL A 151 19.53 8.13 -27.89
N ARG A 152 19.34 7.29 -26.87
CA ARG A 152 20.21 6.16 -26.65
C ARG A 152 19.98 5.23 -27.83
N GLY A 153 21.03 4.97 -28.60
CA GLY A 153 20.91 4.10 -29.76
C GLY A 153 20.44 2.72 -29.32
N VAL A 154 19.28 2.28 -29.79
CA VAL A 154 18.82 0.90 -29.60
C VAL A 154 19.78 -0.01 -30.38
N PRO A 155 20.38 -1.02 -29.72
CA PRO A 155 21.24 -1.97 -30.42
C PRO A 155 20.51 -2.65 -31.58
N THR A 156 21.18 -2.87 -32.71
CA THR A 156 20.59 -3.58 -33.86
C THR A 156 20.65 -5.10 -33.69
N ASN A 157 21.64 -5.62 -32.95
CA ASN A 157 21.78 -7.04 -32.65
C ASN A 157 20.77 -7.47 -31.56
N ALA A 158 20.01 -8.53 -31.84
CA ALA A 158 19.04 -9.14 -30.94
C ALA A 158 19.64 -9.54 -29.58
N GLU A 159 20.83 -10.15 -29.55
CA GLU A 159 21.50 -10.55 -28.31
C GLU A 159 21.86 -9.35 -27.44
N LEU A 160 22.32 -8.25 -28.06
CA LEU A 160 22.62 -7.01 -27.35
C LEU A 160 21.35 -6.34 -26.82
N LYS A 161 20.22 -6.42 -27.55
CA LYS A 161 18.92 -5.96 -27.04
C LYS A 161 18.50 -6.76 -25.81
N VAL A 162 18.60 -8.08 -25.88
CA VAL A 162 18.27 -8.97 -24.76
C VAL A 162 19.16 -8.65 -23.55
N ALA A 163 20.48 -8.61 -23.72
CA ALA A 163 21.40 -8.28 -22.63
C ALA A 163 21.06 -6.94 -21.99
N ARG A 164 20.80 -5.89 -22.80
CA ARG A 164 20.42 -4.57 -22.28
C ARG A 164 19.07 -4.59 -21.56
N ALA A 165 18.08 -5.32 -22.07
CA ALA A 165 16.78 -5.44 -21.42
C ALA A 165 16.88 -6.16 -20.06
N LEU A 166 17.71 -7.20 -19.95
CA LEU A 166 17.98 -7.86 -18.66
C LEU A 166 18.65 -6.90 -17.66
N GLU A 167 19.56 -6.04 -18.10
CA GLU A 167 20.15 -5.00 -17.23
C GLU A 167 19.10 -4.02 -16.71
N VAL A 168 18.18 -3.57 -17.57
CA VAL A 168 17.07 -2.68 -17.15
C VAL A 168 16.13 -3.42 -16.18
N PHE A 169 15.79 -4.68 -16.47
CA PHE A 169 14.99 -5.52 -15.58
C PHE A 169 15.64 -5.68 -14.20
N ASN A 170 16.95 -5.92 -14.16
CA ASN A 170 17.70 -6.10 -12.92
C ASN A 170 17.78 -4.85 -12.06
N GLY A 171 17.58 -3.66 -12.63
CA GLY A 171 17.44 -2.41 -11.89
C GLY A 171 16.03 -2.16 -11.33
N SER A 172 15.05 -2.98 -11.71
CA SER A 172 13.65 -2.84 -11.29
C SER A 172 13.33 -3.57 -10.00
N SER A 173 12.18 -3.24 -9.39
CA SER A 173 11.65 -3.95 -8.23
C SER A 173 11.17 -5.37 -8.53
N HIS A 174 11.04 -5.77 -9.81
CA HIS A 174 10.54 -7.09 -10.20
C HIS A 174 11.49 -8.24 -9.81
N THR A 175 12.78 -7.95 -9.61
CA THR A 175 13.75 -8.92 -9.06
C THR A 175 13.30 -9.49 -7.70
N ARG A 176 12.70 -8.65 -6.84
CA ARG A 176 12.14 -9.10 -5.55
C ARG A 176 10.97 -10.06 -5.74
N THR A 177 10.11 -9.81 -6.72
CA THR A 177 8.99 -10.72 -7.06
C THR A 177 9.53 -12.05 -7.54
N VAL A 178 10.48 -12.04 -8.49
CA VAL A 178 11.08 -13.26 -9.02
C VAL A 178 11.76 -14.06 -7.91
N SER A 179 12.56 -13.42 -7.05
CA SER A 179 13.19 -14.09 -5.89
C SER A 179 12.15 -14.64 -4.91
N GLY A 180 11.07 -13.90 -4.63
CA GLY A 180 10.02 -14.32 -3.72
C GLY A 180 9.29 -15.58 -4.20
N VAL A 181 8.92 -15.61 -5.49
CA VAL A 181 8.26 -16.77 -6.10
C VAL A 181 9.22 -17.96 -6.22
N ALA A 182 10.48 -17.71 -6.60
CA ALA A 182 11.49 -18.75 -6.76
C ALA A 182 11.80 -19.51 -5.47
N ARG A 183 11.64 -18.88 -4.29
CA ARG A 183 11.79 -19.56 -2.99
C ARG A 183 10.78 -20.68 -2.77
N SER A 184 9.59 -20.56 -3.35
CA SER A 184 8.49 -21.52 -3.17
C SER A 184 8.38 -22.50 -4.34
N LEU A 185 8.63 -22.02 -5.56
CA LEU A 185 8.44 -22.78 -6.80
C LEU A 185 9.74 -23.24 -7.47
N GLY A 186 10.91 -22.91 -6.91
CA GLY A 186 12.21 -23.25 -7.48
C GLY A 186 12.67 -22.29 -8.58
N ALA A 187 13.69 -22.68 -9.34
CA ALA A 187 14.25 -21.87 -10.39
C ALA A 187 13.27 -21.70 -11.57
N PRO A 188 12.99 -20.47 -12.03
CA PRO A 188 12.11 -20.25 -13.17
C PRO A 188 12.79 -20.60 -14.50
N ILE A 189 11.95 -20.90 -15.50
CA ILE A 189 12.30 -20.76 -16.91
C ILE A 189 12.31 -19.27 -17.23
N VAL A 190 13.38 -18.78 -17.88
CA VAL A 190 13.47 -17.38 -18.31
C VAL A 190 13.76 -17.31 -19.81
N SER A 191 12.87 -16.61 -20.52
CA SER A 191 13.02 -16.33 -21.95
C SER A 191 12.92 -14.83 -22.19
N ALA A 192 13.93 -14.23 -22.82
CA ALA A 192 13.93 -12.83 -23.21
C ALA A 192 14.11 -12.71 -24.73
N ARG A 193 13.17 -12.04 -25.42
CA ARG A 193 13.12 -11.99 -26.88
C ARG A 193 12.77 -10.58 -27.36
N PRO A 194 13.46 -10.04 -28.38
CA PRO A 194 13.02 -8.79 -29.01
C PRO A 194 11.64 -8.98 -29.65
N SER A 195 10.78 -7.98 -29.53
CA SER A 195 9.49 -7.97 -30.20
C SER A 195 9.68 -7.99 -31.71
N ALA A 196 8.86 -8.78 -32.41
CA ALA A 196 8.86 -8.85 -33.87
C ALA A 196 8.21 -7.62 -34.51
N THR A 197 7.29 -6.95 -33.79
CA THR A 197 6.53 -5.79 -34.26
C THR A 197 7.19 -4.48 -33.86
N GLU A 198 7.83 -4.43 -32.69
CA GLU A 198 8.37 -3.21 -32.11
C GLU A 198 9.88 -3.29 -31.96
N GLY A 199 10.61 -2.56 -32.82
CA GLY A 199 12.06 -2.67 -32.92
C GLY A 199 12.86 -2.29 -31.67
N SER A 200 12.28 -1.57 -30.71
CA SER A 200 12.90 -1.20 -29.44
C SER A 200 12.42 -2.00 -28.24
N VAL A 201 11.38 -2.81 -28.39
CA VAL A 201 10.78 -3.54 -27.28
C VAL A 201 11.40 -4.93 -27.16
N VAL A 202 11.67 -5.33 -25.93
CA VAL A 202 12.07 -6.69 -25.57
C VAL A 202 11.07 -7.22 -24.55
N GLU A 203 10.54 -8.40 -24.84
CA GLU A 203 9.66 -9.16 -23.95
C GLU A 203 10.51 -10.12 -23.11
N ILE A 204 10.26 -10.16 -21.81
CA ILE A 204 10.90 -11.05 -20.85
C ILE A 204 9.80 -11.88 -20.19
N VAL A 205 9.85 -13.19 -20.36
CA VAL A 205 8.97 -14.14 -19.70
C VAL A 205 9.73 -14.84 -18.59
N VAL A 206 9.12 -14.86 -17.40
CA VAL A 206 9.59 -15.63 -16.24
C VAL A 206 8.47 -16.59 -15.84
N ALA A 207 8.73 -17.88 -15.92
CA ALA A 207 7.71 -18.92 -15.77
C ALA A 207 8.12 -20.04 -14.80
N TRP A 208 7.12 -20.52 -14.06
CA TRP A 208 7.12 -21.71 -13.20
C TRP A 208 5.94 -22.58 -13.59
N GLU A 209 5.92 -23.84 -13.14
CA GLU A 209 4.86 -24.83 -13.47
C GLU A 209 3.42 -24.31 -13.28
N LEU A 210 3.20 -23.39 -12.34
CA LEU A 210 1.87 -22.88 -11.96
C LEU A 210 1.67 -21.38 -12.14
N SER A 211 2.67 -20.66 -12.68
CA SER A 211 2.55 -19.21 -12.86
C SER A 211 3.58 -18.69 -13.84
N TRP A 212 3.20 -17.73 -14.67
CA TRP A 212 4.14 -17.00 -15.52
C TRP A 212 3.86 -15.50 -15.52
N TYR A 213 4.90 -14.72 -15.79
CA TYR A 213 4.84 -13.28 -15.93
C TYR A 213 5.54 -12.86 -17.22
N ARG A 214 4.89 -11.99 -17.99
CA ARG A 214 5.48 -11.32 -19.15
C ARG A 214 5.73 -9.87 -18.79
N PHE A 215 6.96 -9.45 -19.01
CA PHE A 215 7.43 -8.08 -18.83
C PHE A 215 7.86 -7.52 -20.17
N GLU A 216 7.68 -6.23 -20.36
CA GLU A 216 8.17 -5.53 -21.54
C GLU A 216 9.12 -4.41 -21.13
N VAL A 217 10.19 -4.28 -21.90
CA VAL A 217 11.21 -3.24 -21.74
C VAL A 217 11.34 -2.51 -23.07
N ASP A 218 11.05 -1.22 -23.07
CA ASP A 218 11.27 -0.36 -24.25
C ASP A 218 12.68 0.27 -24.17
N LEU A 219 13.60 -0.24 -24.97
CA LEU A 219 14.97 0.27 -25.06
C LEU A 219 15.05 1.65 -25.71
N GLY A 220 14.00 2.10 -26.40
CA GLY A 220 13.88 3.46 -26.91
C GLY A 220 13.57 4.48 -25.81
N ASN A 221 13.02 4.01 -24.69
CA ASN A 221 12.69 4.81 -23.52
C ASN A 221 12.96 4.03 -22.22
N GLU A 222 14.23 3.73 -21.95
CA GLU A 222 14.62 2.98 -20.74
C GLU A 222 14.22 3.68 -19.43
N ALA A 223 13.97 5.00 -19.46
CA ALA A 223 13.48 5.76 -18.32
C ALA A 223 12.05 5.37 -17.90
N ALA A 224 11.26 4.79 -18.82
CA ALA A 224 9.97 4.19 -18.48
C ALA A 224 10.11 2.90 -17.64
N GLY A 225 11.32 2.31 -17.61
CA GLY A 225 11.61 1.10 -16.85
C GLY A 225 10.98 -0.15 -17.45
N VAL A 226 10.54 -1.05 -16.56
CA VAL A 226 9.94 -2.34 -16.93
C VAL A 226 8.44 -2.29 -16.66
N ARG A 227 7.64 -2.73 -17.64
CA ARG A 227 6.18 -2.85 -17.49
C ARG A 227 5.77 -4.32 -17.42
N VAL A 228 4.77 -4.62 -16.60
CA VAL A 228 4.12 -5.94 -16.61
C VAL A 228 3.11 -5.95 -17.76
N ALA A 229 3.35 -6.81 -18.74
CA ALA A 229 2.53 -6.95 -19.94
C ALA A 229 1.33 -7.87 -19.67
N ALA A 230 1.60 -9.02 -19.06
CA ALA A 230 0.64 -10.07 -18.81
C ALA A 230 1.14 -11.02 -17.71
N GLN A 231 0.24 -11.83 -17.19
CA GLN A 231 0.54 -12.94 -16.29
C GLN A 231 -0.51 -14.03 -16.49
N GLY A 232 -0.17 -15.26 -16.15
CA GLY A 232 -1.07 -16.40 -16.25
C GLY A 232 -0.64 -17.56 -15.36
N MET A 233 -1.35 -18.67 -15.49
CA MET A 233 -1.25 -19.80 -14.54
C MET A 233 -0.79 -21.10 -15.18
N GLU A 234 -0.85 -21.20 -16.51
CA GLU A 234 -0.53 -22.43 -17.25
C GLU A 234 0.60 -22.16 -18.26
N LEU A 235 1.61 -23.03 -18.35
CA LEU A 235 2.70 -22.85 -19.33
C LEU A 235 2.22 -22.94 -20.78
N ASP A 236 1.15 -23.68 -21.04
CA ASP A 236 0.58 -23.85 -22.38
C ASP A 236 -0.04 -22.55 -22.94
N GLU A 237 -0.23 -21.52 -22.10
CA GLU A 237 -0.61 -20.17 -22.53
C GLU A 237 0.56 -19.40 -23.18
N LEU A 238 1.80 -19.87 -22.98
CA LEU A 238 3.00 -19.29 -23.55
C LEU A 238 3.29 -19.89 -24.93
N GLU A 239 3.84 -19.06 -25.81
CA GLU A 239 4.31 -19.55 -27.09
C GLU A 239 5.46 -20.58 -26.88
N PRO A 240 5.60 -21.59 -27.76
CA PRO A 240 6.65 -22.61 -27.60
C PRO A 240 8.07 -22.03 -27.49
N ALA A 241 8.31 -20.88 -28.13
CA ALA A 241 9.58 -20.18 -28.05
C ALA A 241 9.83 -19.57 -26.66
N GLU A 242 8.79 -19.11 -25.97
CA GLU A 242 8.86 -18.54 -24.61
C GLU A 242 9.10 -19.61 -23.54
N GLN A 243 8.72 -20.86 -23.82
CA GLN A 243 9.02 -22.01 -22.96
C GLN A 243 10.47 -22.49 -23.09
N THR A 244 11.20 -22.07 -24.13
CA THR A 244 12.63 -22.40 -24.32
C THR A 244 13.51 -21.37 -23.63
N PRO A 245 14.23 -21.73 -22.55
CA PRO A 245 15.04 -20.78 -21.81
C PRO A 245 16.23 -20.28 -22.61
N ASN A 246 16.48 -18.98 -22.56
CA ASN A 246 17.71 -18.34 -23.06
C ASN A 246 18.36 -17.40 -22.02
N ALA A 247 17.80 -17.36 -20.82
CA ALA A 247 18.29 -16.64 -19.66
C ALA A 247 18.05 -17.48 -18.40
N ALA A 248 18.65 -17.07 -17.28
CA ALA A 248 18.47 -17.71 -15.97
C ALA A 248 18.30 -16.65 -14.88
N ALA A 249 17.53 -16.97 -13.85
CA ALA A 249 17.42 -16.15 -12.64
C ALA A 249 18.38 -16.67 -11.56
N ASP A 250 19.04 -15.77 -10.83
CA ASP A 250 19.78 -16.11 -9.61
C ASP A 250 18.87 -16.11 -8.35
N ASP A 251 19.42 -16.48 -7.19
CA ASP A 251 18.68 -16.51 -5.92
C ASP A 251 18.10 -15.14 -5.51
N GLY A 252 18.72 -14.05 -5.98
CA GLY A 252 18.27 -12.68 -5.80
C GLY A 252 17.18 -12.25 -6.80
N GLY A 253 16.79 -13.14 -7.72
CA GLY A 253 15.82 -12.86 -8.78
C GLY A 253 16.38 -11.98 -9.90
N ARG A 254 17.69 -11.79 -9.97
CA ARG A 254 18.32 -11.08 -11.11
C ARG A 254 18.48 -12.04 -12.26
N LEU A 255 18.27 -11.54 -13.46
CA LEU A 255 18.30 -12.29 -14.70
C LEU A 255 19.65 -12.13 -15.39
N HIS A 256 20.17 -13.23 -15.93
CA HIS A 256 21.43 -13.28 -16.65
C HIS A 256 21.23 -14.03 -17.97
N PRO A 257 21.90 -13.66 -19.07
CA PRO A 257 21.87 -14.46 -20.29
C PRO A 257 22.34 -15.89 -19.97
N ALA A 258 21.66 -16.90 -20.50
CA ALA A 258 22.19 -18.25 -20.48
C ALA A 258 23.43 -18.24 -21.37
N ALA A 259 24.53 -18.83 -20.91
CA ALA A 259 25.68 -19.04 -21.79
C ALA A 259 25.18 -19.85 -22.98
N SER A 260 25.21 -19.25 -24.18
CA SER A 260 24.88 -19.96 -25.41
C SER A 260 25.75 -21.21 -25.45
N LEU A 261 25.14 -22.38 -25.23
CA LEU A 261 25.82 -23.65 -25.53
C LEU A 261 25.93 -23.68 -27.05
N ALA A 262 27.13 -23.34 -27.52
CA ALA A 262 27.55 -23.36 -28.92
C ALA A 262 27.44 -24.77 -29.50
#